data_AF-A0A6A6IHE7-F1
#
_entry.id   AF-A0A6A6IHE7-F1
#
_cell.length_a   1.000
_cell.length_b   1.000
_cell.length_c   1.000
_cell.angle_alpha   90.00
_cell.angle_beta   90.00
_cell.angle_gamma   90.00
#
_symmetry.space_group_name_H-M   'P 1'
#
loop_
_entity.id
_entity.type
_entity.pdbx_description
1 polymer ?
#
loop_
_entity_poly.entity_id
_entity_poly.type
_entity_poly.pdbx_seq_one_letter_code
_entity_poly.pdbx_strand_id
1 'polypeptide(L)'
;MTLFNPQFQILSDIHLETPTLHPSYTFFSRSPTRFPLLASNLLLLGDIGLVQHHALFSFLRYLLERTPNLRIFYVPGNHEAYGMPMDAALSAMRTFEEHVRAEFGERFWFMDRQRVDVSPTLTILGCALWSRIDERQSEACASALTDFHETNGIRDRTVQQHNADHARDLEWLNEQVGAISASEGYRKIIVLTHHSPTADPRANDPVHADSNVNSGFRTDLSKEACWTSLNVKLWAFGHTHFSCQYVDEEDGRKKLVVSNQKGY
;
A
#
# COMPACT_ATOMS: atom_id res chain seq x y z
N MET A 1 -7.25 14.54 -26.84
CA MET A 1 -7.73 14.45 -25.44
C MET A 1 -8.50 13.15 -25.32
N THR A 2 -8.14 12.28 -24.38
CA THR A 2 -8.88 11.05 -24.12
C THR A 2 -10.31 11.42 -23.70
N LEU A 3 -11.33 10.82 -24.32
CA LEU A 3 -12.74 11.09 -24.03
C LEU A 3 -13.14 10.68 -22.58
N PHE A 4 -12.27 9.90 -21.92
CA PHE A 4 -12.43 9.48 -20.53
C PHE A 4 -11.12 9.76 -19.79
N ASN A 5 -11.20 10.49 -18.67
CA ASN A 5 -10.09 10.59 -17.73
C ASN A 5 -10.05 9.32 -16.88
N PRO A 6 -8.87 8.73 -16.63
CA PRO A 6 -8.77 7.59 -15.74
C PRO A 6 -9.25 7.98 -14.33
N GLN A 7 -10.00 7.08 -13.69
CA GLN A 7 -10.58 7.34 -12.37
C GLN A 7 -9.55 7.21 -11.24
N PHE A 8 -8.58 6.31 -11.38
CA PHE A 8 -7.55 6.00 -10.39
C PHE A 8 -6.17 6.03 -11.02
N GLN A 9 -5.20 6.56 -10.28
CA GLN A 9 -3.77 6.45 -10.56
C GLN A 9 -3.14 5.69 -9.41
N ILE A 10 -2.50 4.56 -9.70
CA ILE A 10 -1.85 3.69 -8.71
C ILE A 10 -0.35 3.90 -8.79
N LEU A 11 0.30 4.16 -7.67
CA LEU A 11 1.76 4.25 -7.56
C LEU A 11 2.20 3.62 -6.22
N SER A 12 3.36 3.00 -6.22
CA SER A 12 4.00 2.47 -5.01
C SER A 12 5.52 2.53 -5.16
N ASP A 13 6.23 2.34 -4.06
CA ASP A 13 7.69 2.16 -4.06
C ASP A 13 8.39 3.31 -4.81
N ILE A 14 7.94 4.53 -4.52
CA ILE A 14 8.45 5.76 -5.15
C ILE A 14 9.81 6.11 -4.56
N HIS A 15 10.02 5.76 -3.29
CA HIS A 15 11.25 5.97 -2.53
C HIS A 15 11.77 7.41 -2.62
N LEU A 16 10.94 8.40 -2.26
CA LEU A 16 11.33 9.81 -2.31
C LEU A 16 12.49 10.15 -1.36
N GLU A 17 12.76 9.30 -0.37
CA GLU A 17 13.93 9.33 0.49
C GLU A 17 15.24 9.00 -0.22
N THR A 18 15.17 8.45 -1.44
CA THR A 18 16.36 8.06 -2.19
C THR A 18 16.77 9.12 -3.23
N PRO A 19 18.10 9.29 -3.45
CA PRO A 19 19.19 8.79 -2.60
C PRO A 19 19.22 9.49 -1.24
N THR A 20 19.64 8.79 -0.17
CA THR A 20 19.57 9.30 1.22
C THR A 20 20.29 10.63 1.43
N LEU A 21 21.40 10.88 0.71
CA LEU A 21 22.14 12.14 0.78
C LEU A 21 21.38 13.32 0.15
N HIS A 22 20.58 13.05 -0.88
CA HIS A 22 19.80 14.05 -1.62
C HIS A 22 18.39 13.55 -1.92
N PRO A 23 17.51 13.45 -0.90
CA PRO A 23 16.16 12.95 -1.08
C PRO A 23 15.38 13.72 -2.14
N SER A 24 14.64 13.00 -2.96
CA SER A 24 13.95 13.52 -4.15
C SER A 24 12.60 14.20 -3.88
N TYR A 25 12.13 14.30 -2.63
CA TYR A 25 10.88 15.00 -2.28
C TYR A 25 10.75 16.38 -2.96
N THR A 26 11.78 17.22 -2.83
CA THR A 26 11.79 18.57 -3.42
C THR A 26 11.90 18.55 -4.94
N PHE A 27 12.54 17.52 -5.51
CA PHE A 27 12.59 17.36 -6.95
C PHE A 27 11.18 17.19 -7.52
N PHE A 28 10.35 16.35 -6.89
CA PHE A 28 8.98 16.07 -7.31
C PHE A 28 7.96 17.15 -6.91
N SER A 29 8.25 17.99 -5.92
CA SER A 29 7.37 19.11 -5.53
C SER A 29 7.70 20.48 -6.17
N ARG A 30 8.77 20.57 -6.98
CA ARG A 30 9.17 21.84 -7.65
C ARG A 30 8.37 22.16 -8.91
N SER A 31 7.79 21.17 -9.59
CA SER A 31 7.03 21.38 -10.82
C SER A 31 5.93 20.34 -10.98
N PRO A 32 4.70 20.73 -11.37
CA PRO A 32 3.61 19.80 -11.66
C PRO A 32 3.96 18.73 -12.70
N THR A 33 4.89 19.02 -13.61
CA THR A 33 5.30 18.09 -14.68
C THR A 33 6.20 16.96 -14.20
N ARG A 34 6.83 17.09 -13.02
CA ARG A 34 7.72 16.06 -12.47
C ARG A 34 6.96 14.95 -11.76
N PHE A 35 5.75 15.24 -11.30
CA PHE A 35 4.83 14.25 -10.75
C PHE A 35 3.46 14.41 -11.43
N PRO A 36 3.28 13.90 -12.66
CA PRO A 36 2.03 14.07 -13.38
C PRO A 36 0.90 13.32 -12.67
N LEU A 37 -0.18 14.05 -12.39
CA LEU A 37 -1.42 13.48 -11.86
C LEU A 37 -2.37 13.24 -13.02
N LEU A 38 -2.62 11.96 -13.31
CA LEU A 38 -3.42 11.51 -14.45
C LEU A 38 -4.88 11.26 -14.05
N ALA A 39 -5.15 11.13 -12.74
CA ALA A 39 -6.47 10.87 -12.19
C ALA A 39 -6.75 11.72 -10.95
N SER A 40 -8.03 11.87 -10.59
CA SER A 40 -8.45 12.56 -9.36
C SER A 40 -8.34 11.70 -8.11
N ASN A 41 -8.16 10.38 -8.23
CA ASN A 41 -7.88 9.49 -7.11
C ASN A 41 -6.47 8.92 -7.26
N LEU A 42 -5.59 9.32 -6.36
CA LEU A 42 -4.22 8.82 -6.28
C LEU A 42 -4.15 7.77 -5.17
N LEU A 43 -3.76 6.56 -5.55
CA LEU A 43 -3.57 5.42 -4.66
C LEU A 43 -2.05 5.26 -4.47
N LEU A 44 -1.56 5.56 -3.27
CA LEU A 44 -0.15 5.47 -2.90
C LEU A 44 0.03 4.23 -2.00
N LEU A 45 0.70 3.20 -2.51
CA LEU A 45 0.68 1.86 -1.90
C LEU A 45 1.98 1.52 -1.16
N GLY A 46 2.37 2.39 -0.23
CA GLY A 46 3.56 2.24 0.59
C GLY A 46 4.87 2.56 -0.12
N ASP A 47 5.91 2.71 0.69
CA ASP A 47 7.27 3.04 0.27
C ASP A 47 7.33 4.32 -0.58
N ILE A 48 6.58 5.33 -0.15
CA ILE A 48 6.58 6.66 -0.77
C ILE A 48 7.72 7.51 -0.20
N GLY A 49 7.94 7.41 1.11
CA GLY A 49 8.94 8.18 1.83
C GLY A 49 9.05 7.80 3.30
N LEU A 50 10.11 8.26 3.96
CA LEU A 50 10.29 8.09 5.40
C LEU A 50 9.42 9.09 6.17
N VAL A 51 8.68 8.64 7.17
CA VAL A 51 7.85 9.51 8.03
C VAL A 51 8.70 10.48 8.84
N GLN A 52 9.90 10.07 9.26
CA GLN A 52 10.84 10.96 9.94
C GLN A 52 11.31 12.14 9.06
N HIS A 53 11.12 12.08 7.74
CA HIS A 53 11.39 13.20 6.85
C HIS A 53 10.16 14.11 6.72
N HIS A 54 10.19 15.29 7.33
CA HIS A 54 9.13 16.30 7.17
C HIS A 54 8.81 16.64 5.69
N ALA A 55 9.77 16.44 4.79
CA ALA A 55 9.61 16.64 3.35
C ALA A 55 8.57 15.70 2.72
N LEU A 56 8.29 14.52 3.29
CA LEU A 56 7.18 13.64 2.87
C LEU A 56 5.84 14.37 3.03
N PHE A 57 5.60 14.92 4.21
CA PHE A 57 4.38 15.67 4.50
C PHE A 57 4.26 16.94 3.65
N SER A 58 5.35 17.66 3.45
CA SER A 58 5.38 18.81 2.52
C SER A 58 5.05 18.41 1.09
N PHE A 59 5.55 17.25 0.62
CA PHE A 59 5.23 16.71 -0.70
C PHE A 59 3.74 16.35 -0.83
N LEU A 60 3.19 15.60 0.12
CA LEU A 60 1.77 15.20 0.11
C LEU A 60 0.84 16.42 0.15
N ARG A 61 1.16 17.40 1.00
CA ARG A 61 0.45 18.67 1.07
C ARG A 61 0.51 19.44 -0.25
N TYR A 62 1.69 19.54 -0.86
CA TYR A 62 1.87 20.17 -2.17
C TYR A 62 0.98 19.54 -3.25
N LEU A 63 0.82 18.20 -3.25
CA LEU A 63 -0.09 17.53 -4.17
C LEU A 63 -1.56 17.97 -3.97
N LEU A 64 -2.00 18.10 -2.71
CA LEU A 64 -3.35 18.56 -2.37
C LEU A 64 -3.59 20.02 -2.76
N GLU A 65 -2.63 20.90 -2.47
CA GLU A 65 -2.68 22.34 -2.77
C GLU A 65 -2.76 22.60 -4.27
N ARG A 66 -1.92 21.94 -5.08
CA ARG A 66 -1.84 22.22 -6.52
C ARG A 66 -2.94 21.57 -7.35
N THR A 67 -3.77 20.70 -6.78
CA THR A 67 -4.78 19.94 -7.54
C THR A 67 -6.09 19.86 -6.76
N PRO A 68 -7.02 20.82 -6.94
CA PRO A 68 -8.21 20.99 -6.10
C PRO A 68 -9.10 19.76 -5.90
N ASN A 69 -9.19 18.86 -6.89
CA ASN A 69 -10.04 17.67 -6.83
C ASN A 69 -9.28 16.37 -6.55
N LEU A 70 -8.00 16.47 -6.16
CA LEU A 70 -7.20 15.29 -5.83
C LEU A 70 -7.65 14.70 -4.50
N ARG A 71 -7.90 13.39 -4.52
CA ARG A 71 -8.07 12.52 -3.37
C ARG A 71 -6.88 11.58 -3.28
N ILE A 72 -6.27 11.46 -2.12
CA ILE A 72 -5.11 10.59 -1.87
C ILE A 72 -5.51 9.49 -0.89
N PHE A 73 -5.28 8.24 -1.26
CA PHE A 73 -5.44 7.06 -0.42
C PHE A 73 -4.04 6.50 -0.18
N TYR A 74 -3.53 6.66 1.04
CA TYR A 74 -2.14 6.36 1.37
C TYR A 74 -2.07 5.10 2.25
N VAL A 75 -1.59 3.99 1.71
CA VAL A 75 -1.24 2.79 2.48
C VAL A 75 0.19 2.93 2.99
N PRO A 76 0.50 2.67 4.27
CA PRO A 76 1.88 2.61 4.74
C PRO A 76 2.59 1.35 4.21
N GLY A 77 3.83 1.52 3.78
CA GLY A 77 4.78 0.43 3.55
C GLY A 77 5.72 0.25 4.74
N ASN A 78 6.79 -0.51 4.52
CA ASN A 78 7.80 -0.76 5.54
C ASN A 78 8.77 0.43 5.67
N HIS A 79 9.09 1.11 4.57
CA HIS A 79 10.01 2.25 4.59
C HIS A 79 9.48 3.43 5.41
N GLU A 80 8.16 3.64 5.48
CA GLU A 80 7.58 4.76 6.24
C GLU A 80 8.11 4.83 7.68
N ALA A 81 8.35 3.68 8.32
CA ALA A 81 8.82 3.59 9.70
C ALA A 81 10.34 3.41 9.86
N TYR A 82 11.12 3.36 8.77
CA TYR A 82 12.57 3.18 8.89
C TYR A 82 13.23 4.30 9.68
N GLY A 83 14.08 3.91 10.62
CA GLY A 83 14.77 4.78 11.56
C GLY A 83 13.91 5.25 12.74
N MET A 84 12.69 4.73 12.92
CA MET A 84 11.82 5.04 14.08
C MET A 84 10.96 3.84 14.50
N PRO A 85 10.30 3.90 15.68
CA PRO A 85 9.30 2.89 16.05
C PRO A 85 8.08 2.96 15.12
N MET A 86 7.49 1.80 14.81
CA MET A 86 6.34 1.67 13.91
C MET A 86 5.14 2.50 14.39
N ASP A 87 4.79 2.40 15.67
CA ASP A 87 3.67 3.12 16.28
C ASP A 87 3.83 4.64 16.14
N ALA A 88 5.03 5.16 16.37
CA ALA A 88 5.33 6.58 16.19
C ALA A 88 5.14 7.03 14.73
N ALA A 89 5.52 6.19 13.75
CA ALA A 89 5.32 6.50 12.32
C ALA A 89 3.83 6.54 11.96
N LEU A 90 3.07 5.54 12.39
CA LEU A 90 1.61 5.47 12.17
C LEU A 90 0.88 6.64 12.85
N SER A 91 1.26 7.00 14.08
CA SER A 91 0.71 8.16 14.79
C SER A 91 0.99 9.47 14.05
N ALA A 92 2.21 9.68 13.56
CA ALA A 92 2.54 10.89 12.80
C ALA A 92 1.73 11.01 11.49
N MET A 93 1.49 9.89 10.79
CA MET A 93 0.63 9.86 9.60
C MET A 93 -0.84 10.18 9.94
N ARG A 94 -1.37 9.69 11.07
CA ARG A 94 -2.73 10.03 11.54
C ARG A 94 -2.84 11.51 11.90
N THR A 95 -1.85 12.05 12.63
CA THR A 95 -1.78 13.48 12.92
C THR A 95 -1.70 14.32 11.65
N PHE A 96 -0.97 13.87 10.62
CA PHE A 96 -0.97 14.55 9.32
C PHE A 96 -2.36 14.51 8.66
N GLU A 97 -3.03 13.34 8.64
CA GLU A 97 -4.40 13.19 8.12
C GLU A 97 -5.37 14.18 8.78
N GLU A 98 -5.33 14.32 10.10
CA GLU A 98 -6.17 15.27 10.85
C GLU A 98 -5.93 16.72 10.41
N HIS A 99 -4.67 17.13 10.29
CA HIS A 99 -4.31 18.49 9.86
C HIS A 99 -4.77 18.78 8.43
N VAL A 100 -4.50 17.88 7.48
CA VAL A 100 -4.92 18.10 6.09
C VAL A 100 -6.43 18.02 5.93
N ARG A 101 -7.13 17.23 6.76
CA ARG A 101 -8.59 17.18 6.74
C ARG A 101 -9.22 18.49 7.18
N ALA A 102 -8.64 19.16 8.16
CA ALA A 102 -9.11 20.48 8.61
C ALA A 102 -9.00 21.56 7.51
N GLU A 103 -8.03 21.43 6.61
CA GLU A 103 -7.77 22.43 5.57
C GLU A 103 -8.35 22.09 4.20
N PHE A 104 -8.22 20.83 3.78
CA PHE A 104 -8.60 20.36 2.45
C PHE A 104 -9.89 19.53 2.47
N GLY A 105 -10.49 19.27 3.63
CA GLY A 105 -11.64 18.38 3.78
C GLY A 105 -11.26 16.92 3.54
N GLU A 106 -12.23 16.10 3.14
CA GLU A 106 -12.04 14.67 2.88
C GLU A 106 -11.30 14.43 1.56
N ARG A 107 -9.99 14.67 1.57
CA ARG A 107 -9.11 14.55 0.39
C ARG A 107 -7.85 13.72 0.64
N PHE A 108 -7.61 13.32 1.88
CA PHE A 108 -6.52 12.42 2.24
C PHE A 108 -7.05 11.38 3.23
N TRP A 109 -6.74 10.11 2.98
CA TRP A 109 -7.05 9.01 3.87
C TRP A 109 -5.79 8.19 4.13
N PHE A 110 -5.45 8.03 5.40
CA PHE A 110 -4.39 7.11 5.80
C PHE A 110 -4.97 5.68 5.95
N MET A 111 -4.63 4.83 4.99
CA MET A 111 -5.19 3.50 4.79
C MET A 111 -4.46 2.44 5.62
N ASP A 112 -4.59 2.52 6.95
CA ASP A 112 -4.13 1.52 7.91
C ASP A 112 -5.36 0.87 8.58
N ARG A 113 -5.77 -0.30 8.06
CA ARG A 113 -7.02 -1.00 8.38
C ARG A 113 -8.22 -0.05 8.31
N GLN A 114 -8.36 0.63 7.17
CA GLN A 114 -9.36 1.68 6.95
C GLN A 114 -10.28 1.36 5.77
N ARG A 115 -11.59 1.62 5.98
CA ARG A 115 -12.63 1.56 4.96
C ARG A 115 -13.03 2.98 4.54
N VAL A 116 -13.14 3.21 3.24
CA VAL A 116 -13.65 4.46 2.67
C VAL A 116 -14.68 4.16 1.59
N ASP A 117 -15.92 4.59 1.81
CA ASP A 117 -16.99 4.48 0.82
C ASP A 117 -16.96 5.70 -0.11
N VAL A 118 -16.25 5.58 -1.23
CA VAL A 118 -16.00 6.70 -2.15
C VAL A 118 -17.20 7.03 -3.06
N SER A 119 -18.19 6.14 -3.11
CA SER A 119 -19.51 6.35 -3.72
C SER A 119 -20.52 5.38 -3.09
N PRO A 120 -21.83 5.51 -3.40
CA PRO A 120 -22.83 4.54 -2.95
C PRO A 120 -22.53 3.10 -3.38
N THR A 121 -21.78 2.88 -4.46
CA THR A 121 -21.53 1.56 -5.06
C THR A 121 -20.08 1.12 -5.02
N LEU A 122 -19.17 1.93 -4.47
CA LEU A 122 -17.73 1.66 -4.47
C LEU A 122 -17.14 1.91 -3.09
N THR A 123 -16.45 0.89 -2.57
CA THR A 123 -15.72 0.94 -1.32
C THR A 123 -14.25 0.65 -1.58
N ILE A 124 -13.38 1.39 -0.91
CA ILE A 124 -11.94 1.16 -0.87
C ILE A 124 -11.59 0.67 0.53
N LEU A 125 -10.92 -0.47 0.61
CA LEU A 125 -10.31 -1.01 1.82
C LEU A 125 -8.80 -0.91 1.68
N GLY A 126 -8.10 -0.55 2.75
CA GLY A 126 -6.64 -0.59 2.72
C GLY A 126 -5.99 -0.79 4.08
N CYS A 127 -4.89 -1.52 4.05
CA CYS A 127 -3.98 -1.81 5.15
C CYS A 127 -2.60 -2.14 4.57
N ALA A 128 -1.54 -2.15 5.38
CA ALA A 128 -0.22 -2.56 4.89
C ALA A 128 -0.24 -3.99 4.33
N LEU A 129 -1.03 -4.86 4.98
CA LEU A 129 -1.03 -6.31 4.81
C LEU A 129 0.40 -6.81 4.87
N TRP A 130 1.05 -6.69 6.03
CA TRP A 130 2.37 -7.30 6.23
C TRP A 130 2.37 -8.75 5.74
N SER A 131 3.49 -9.23 5.22
CA SER A 131 3.62 -10.63 4.82
C SER A 131 3.63 -11.56 6.05
N ARG A 132 3.24 -12.82 5.87
CA ARG A 132 3.41 -13.88 6.87
C ARG A 132 4.73 -14.60 6.62
N ILE A 133 5.74 -14.24 7.40
CA ILE A 133 7.04 -14.89 7.40
C ILE A 133 6.87 -16.32 7.93
N ASP A 134 7.26 -17.30 7.11
CA ASP A 134 7.22 -18.71 7.50
C ASP A 134 8.28 -19.00 8.55
N GLU A 135 7.98 -19.89 9.51
CA GLU A 135 8.90 -20.26 10.58
C GLU A 135 10.24 -20.76 10.02
N ARG A 136 10.23 -21.49 8.90
CA ARG A 136 11.44 -22.02 8.26
C ARG A 136 12.29 -20.95 7.58
N GLN A 137 11.69 -19.79 7.25
CA GLN A 137 12.37 -18.65 6.63
C GLN A 137 12.63 -17.51 7.62
N SER A 138 12.20 -17.64 8.88
CA SER A 138 12.25 -16.59 9.90
C SER A 138 13.66 -16.02 10.07
N GLU A 139 14.67 -16.86 10.27
CA GLU A 139 16.06 -16.42 10.47
C GLU A 139 16.64 -15.76 9.20
N ALA A 140 16.38 -16.35 8.03
CA ALA A 140 16.83 -15.79 6.76
C ALA A 140 16.20 -14.42 6.49
N CYS A 141 14.90 -14.26 6.76
CA CYS A 141 14.19 -12.99 6.62
C CYS A 141 14.70 -11.96 7.63
N ALA A 142 14.85 -12.35 8.90
CA ALA A 142 15.39 -11.49 9.96
C ALA A 142 16.77 -10.95 9.61
N SER A 143 17.62 -11.77 8.97
CA SER A 143 18.95 -11.36 8.56
C SER A 143 18.99 -10.53 7.27
N ALA A 144 18.07 -10.76 6.33
CA ALA A 144 18.14 -10.18 4.99
C ALA A 144 17.30 -8.91 4.82
N LEU A 145 16.16 -8.82 5.51
CA LEU A 145 15.25 -7.68 5.35
C LEU A 145 15.71 -6.50 6.20
N THR A 146 15.74 -5.33 5.57
CA THR A 146 16.12 -4.09 6.26
C THR A 146 15.15 -3.76 7.39
N ASP A 147 13.90 -4.24 7.31
CA ASP A 147 12.86 -4.09 8.34
C ASP A 147 13.35 -4.42 9.76
N PHE A 148 14.19 -5.45 9.88
CA PHE A 148 14.71 -5.97 11.15
C PHE A 148 16.12 -5.48 11.49
N HIS A 149 16.70 -4.62 10.65
CA HIS A 149 18.03 -4.08 10.90
C HIS A 149 18.00 -3.07 12.05
N GLU A 150 18.83 -3.26 13.07
CA GLU A 150 18.80 -2.47 14.32
C GLU A 150 18.89 -0.94 14.12
N THR A 151 19.77 -0.47 13.23
CA THR A 151 19.98 0.99 13.02
C THR A 151 19.20 1.59 11.86
N ASN A 152 19.02 0.83 10.77
CA ASN A 152 18.49 1.35 9.51
C ASN A 152 17.04 0.92 9.25
N GLY A 153 16.58 -0.10 9.97
CA GLY A 153 15.23 -0.65 9.86
C GLY A 153 14.23 0.03 10.77
N ILE A 154 13.16 -0.69 11.07
CA ILE A 154 12.13 -0.27 12.01
C ILE A 154 12.65 -0.57 13.41
N ARG A 155 12.64 0.44 14.29
CA ARG A 155 13.21 0.25 15.64
C ARG A 155 12.43 -0.80 16.42
N ASP A 156 13.18 -1.67 17.11
CA ASP A 156 12.66 -2.75 17.95
C ASP A 156 11.72 -3.74 17.22
N ARG A 157 11.82 -3.81 15.88
CA ARG A 157 11.00 -4.66 15.04
C ARG A 157 11.46 -6.12 15.11
N THR A 158 10.49 -7.00 15.31
CA THR A 158 10.71 -8.45 15.34
C THR A 158 9.83 -9.18 14.32
N VAL A 159 10.25 -10.37 13.89
CA VAL A 159 9.45 -11.26 13.02
C VAL A 159 8.10 -11.60 13.68
N GLN A 160 8.07 -11.73 15.00
CA GLN A 160 6.82 -12.00 15.74
C GLN A 160 5.83 -10.85 15.60
N GLN A 161 6.27 -9.59 15.79
CA GLN A 161 5.40 -8.43 15.61
C GLN A 161 4.96 -8.29 14.15
N HIS A 162 5.86 -8.57 13.20
CA HIS A 162 5.54 -8.58 11.77
C HIS A 162 4.41 -9.55 11.43
N ASN A 163 4.51 -10.79 11.89
CA ASN A 163 3.47 -11.79 11.70
C ASN A 163 2.17 -11.48 12.48
N ALA A 164 2.28 -10.82 13.64
CA ALA A 164 1.10 -10.34 14.37
C ALA A 164 0.37 -9.22 13.60
N ASP A 165 1.10 -8.32 12.95
CA ASP A 165 0.52 -7.28 12.10
C ASP A 165 -0.17 -7.88 10.88
N HIS A 166 0.46 -8.88 10.24
CA HIS A 166 -0.18 -9.64 9.15
C HIS A 166 -1.52 -10.23 9.59
N ALA A 167 -1.55 -10.90 10.75
CA ALA A 167 -2.77 -11.54 11.25
C ALA A 167 -3.89 -10.52 11.48
N ARG A 168 -3.58 -9.36 12.07
CA ARG A 168 -4.54 -8.27 12.28
C ARG A 168 -5.06 -7.67 10.98
N ASP A 169 -4.17 -7.49 10.00
CA ASP A 169 -4.54 -6.95 8.68
C ASP A 169 -5.44 -7.93 7.91
N LEU A 170 -5.11 -9.22 7.94
CA LEU A 170 -5.88 -10.27 7.27
C LEU A 170 -7.25 -10.48 7.91
N GLU A 171 -7.31 -10.55 9.25
CA GLU A 171 -8.57 -10.66 10.00
C GLU A 171 -9.49 -9.48 9.65
N TRP A 172 -8.98 -8.25 9.75
CA TRP A 172 -9.74 -7.06 9.42
C TRP A 172 -10.24 -7.04 7.96
N LEU A 173 -9.39 -7.43 6.99
CA LEU A 173 -9.79 -7.50 5.58
C LEU A 173 -10.91 -8.52 5.35
N ASN A 174 -10.77 -9.72 5.92
CA ASN A 174 -11.76 -10.78 5.81
C ASN A 174 -13.10 -10.35 6.43
N GLU A 175 -13.07 -9.72 7.61
CA GLU A 175 -14.26 -9.18 8.26
C GLU A 175 -14.94 -8.09 7.41
N GLN A 176 -14.20 -7.10 6.91
CA GLN A 176 -14.77 -6.02 6.10
C GLN A 176 -15.37 -6.54 4.79
N VAL A 177 -14.65 -7.39 4.07
CA VAL A 177 -15.14 -7.96 2.81
C VAL A 177 -16.34 -8.86 3.07
N GLY A 178 -16.31 -9.69 4.11
CA GLY A 178 -17.43 -10.53 4.51
C GLY A 178 -18.69 -9.72 4.85
N ALA A 179 -18.54 -8.67 5.65
CA ALA A 179 -19.63 -7.78 6.03
C ALA A 179 -20.25 -7.09 4.80
N ILE A 180 -19.44 -6.50 3.91
CA ILE A 180 -19.92 -5.85 2.69
C ILE A 180 -20.64 -6.86 1.78
N SER A 181 -20.07 -8.05 1.61
CA SER A 181 -20.66 -9.08 0.74
C SER A 181 -22.03 -9.54 1.27
N ALA A 182 -22.21 -9.59 2.59
CA ALA A 182 -23.45 -10.04 3.22
C ALA A 182 -24.55 -8.97 3.26
N SER A 183 -24.22 -7.71 3.57
CA SER A 183 -25.21 -6.65 3.81
C SER A 183 -25.31 -5.60 2.70
N GLU A 184 -24.25 -5.45 1.90
CA GLU A 184 -24.10 -4.41 0.88
C GLU A 184 -23.61 -5.00 -0.45
N GLY A 185 -24.04 -6.23 -0.79
CA GLY A 185 -23.51 -7.02 -1.91
C GLY A 185 -23.59 -6.38 -3.30
N TYR A 186 -24.26 -5.24 -3.45
CA TYR A 186 -24.25 -4.40 -4.65
C TYR A 186 -22.97 -3.56 -4.80
N ARG A 187 -22.18 -3.39 -3.73
CA ARG A 187 -20.94 -2.62 -3.73
C ARG A 187 -19.80 -3.39 -4.40
N LYS A 188 -18.99 -2.65 -5.14
CA LYS A 188 -17.68 -3.11 -5.62
C LYS A 188 -16.62 -2.69 -4.60
N ILE A 189 -15.61 -3.53 -4.43
CA ILE A 189 -14.52 -3.31 -3.49
C ILE A 189 -13.20 -3.17 -4.28
N ILE A 190 -12.44 -2.14 -3.93
CA ILE A 190 -11.02 -2.00 -4.25
C ILE A 190 -10.24 -2.29 -2.98
N VAL A 191 -9.27 -3.21 -3.04
CA VAL A 191 -8.35 -3.49 -1.93
C VAL A 191 -6.98 -2.91 -2.27
N LEU A 192 -6.41 -2.18 -1.33
CA LEU A 192 -5.10 -1.54 -1.42
C LEU A 192 -4.20 -2.11 -0.33
N THR A 193 -3.09 -2.73 -0.72
CA THR A 193 -2.09 -3.24 0.22
C THR A 193 -0.70 -2.75 -0.14
N HIS A 194 0.25 -2.83 0.79
CA HIS A 194 1.65 -2.64 0.43
C HIS A 194 2.27 -3.99 0.04
N HIS A 195 2.24 -5.01 0.93
CA HIS A 195 2.83 -6.30 0.56
C HIS A 195 1.93 -7.09 -0.38
N SER A 196 2.55 -8.04 -1.08
CA SER A 196 1.90 -8.85 -2.10
C SER A 196 0.97 -9.90 -1.48
N PRO A 197 -0.30 -9.98 -1.96
CA PRO A 197 -1.32 -10.92 -1.47
C PRO A 197 -1.30 -12.27 -2.20
N THR A 198 -0.30 -12.55 -3.04
CA THR A 198 -0.35 -13.70 -3.95
C THR A 198 1.01 -14.31 -4.25
N ALA A 199 1.02 -15.64 -4.40
CA ALA A 199 2.16 -16.39 -4.94
C ALA A 199 2.02 -16.69 -6.45
N ASP A 200 1.04 -16.10 -7.15
CA ASP A 200 0.85 -16.30 -8.59
C ASP A 200 2.12 -15.88 -9.37
N PRO A 201 2.66 -16.72 -10.27
CA PRO A 201 3.87 -16.40 -11.03
C PRO A 201 3.78 -15.10 -11.84
N ARG A 202 2.58 -14.64 -12.21
CA ARG A 202 2.37 -13.38 -12.95
C ARG A 202 2.60 -12.14 -12.11
N ALA A 203 2.60 -12.27 -10.78
CA ALA A 203 2.80 -11.18 -9.82
C ALA A 203 4.18 -11.21 -9.16
N ASN A 204 5.08 -12.08 -9.62
CA ASN A 204 6.32 -12.38 -8.92
C ASN A 204 7.47 -12.50 -9.92
N ASP A 205 8.58 -11.80 -9.65
CA ASP A 205 9.76 -11.91 -10.51
C ASP A 205 10.33 -13.34 -10.45
N PRO A 206 10.42 -14.05 -11.60
CA PRO A 206 10.97 -15.41 -11.64
C PRO A 206 12.40 -15.52 -11.09
N VAL A 207 13.19 -14.44 -11.09
CA VAL A 207 14.56 -14.43 -10.54
C VAL A 207 14.58 -14.75 -9.03
N HIS A 208 13.45 -14.54 -8.34
CA HIS A 208 13.30 -14.80 -6.91
C HIS A 208 12.52 -16.08 -6.60
N ALA A 209 12.21 -16.93 -7.59
CA ALA A 209 11.37 -18.12 -7.40
C ALA A 209 11.85 -19.03 -6.25
N ASP A 210 13.16 -19.25 -6.15
CA ASP A 210 13.79 -20.13 -5.15
C ASP A 210 14.37 -19.38 -3.94
N SER A 211 14.02 -18.10 -3.76
CA SER A 211 14.53 -17.30 -2.65
C SER A 211 14.06 -17.82 -1.29
N ASN A 212 15.00 -17.96 -0.35
CA ASN A 212 14.76 -18.39 1.02
C ASN A 212 14.15 -17.29 1.90
N VAL A 213 13.86 -16.11 1.34
CA VAL A 213 13.21 -14.98 2.03
C VAL A 213 11.88 -14.58 1.42
N ASN A 214 11.34 -15.37 0.50
CA ASN A 214 10.08 -15.06 -0.21
C ASN A 214 8.90 -14.76 0.73
N SER A 215 8.79 -15.44 1.87
CA SER A 215 7.73 -15.20 2.86
C SER A 215 7.84 -13.83 3.55
N GLY A 216 8.99 -13.16 3.44
CA GLY A 216 9.17 -11.77 3.81
C GLY A 216 8.48 -10.77 2.89
N PHE A 217 8.23 -11.12 1.63
CA PHE A 217 7.71 -10.18 0.62
C PHE A 217 6.26 -10.44 0.23
N ARG A 218 5.76 -11.68 0.38
CA ARG A 218 4.44 -12.08 -0.10
C ARG A 218 3.80 -13.16 0.75
N THR A 219 2.47 -13.20 0.76
CA THR A 219 1.67 -14.28 1.33
C THR A 219 0.61 -14.70 0.33
N ASP A 220 0.41 -16.00 0.11
CA ASP A 220 -0.66 -16.45 -0.77
C ASP A 220 -2.02 -16.40 -0.05
N LEU A 221 -2.84 -15.41 -0.41
CA LEU A 221 -4.21 -15.28 0.10
C LEU A 221 -5.25 -15.97 -0.78
N SER A 222 -4.85 -16.82 -1.72
CA SER A 222 -5.75 -17.45 -2.72
C SER A 222 -7.02 -18.09 -2.14
N LYS A 223 -6.98 -18.53 -0.88
CA LYS A 223 -8.08 -19.20 -0.16
C LYS A 223 -8.83 -18.32 0.82
N GLU A 224 -8.40 -17.08 1.02
CA GLU A 224 -8.99 -16.16 1.99
C GLU A 224 -10.31 -15.58 1.49
N ALA A 225 -11.22 -15.25 2.42
CA ALA A 225 -12.53 -14.69 2.08
C ALA A 225 -12.40 -13.34 1.34
N CYS A 226 -11.44 -12.51 1.75
CA CYS A 226 -11.15 -11.24 1.11
C CYS A 226 -10.66 -11.41 -0.34
N TRP A 227 -9.96 -12.50 -0.64
CA TRP A 227 -9.48 -12.81 -1.99
C TRP A 227 -10.58 -13.43 -2.86
N THR A 228 -11.33 -14.39 -2.34
CA THR A 228 -12.32 -15.15 -3.09
C THR A 228 -13.65 -14.42 -3.32
N SER A 229 -13.91 -13.32 -2.60
CA SER A 229 -15.15 -12.55 -2.75
C SER A 229 -15.37 -12.01 -4.17
N LEU A 230 -16.59 -12.19 -4.68
CA LEU A 230 -17.06 -11.63 -5.94
C LEU A 230 -17.18 -10.09 -5.90
N ASN A 231 -17.27 -9.48 -4.72
CA ASN A 231 -17.38 -8.03 -4.58
C ASN A 231 -16.04 -7.31 -4.83
N VAL A 232 -14.91 -7.99 -4.61
CA VAL A 232 -13.57 -7.44 -4.83
C VAL A 232 -13.23 -7.46 -6.31
N LYS A 233 -13.18 -6.26 -6.92
CA LYS A 233 -12.97 -6.07 -8.37
C LYS A 233 -11.56 -5.62 -8.74
N LEU A 234 -10.83 -5.03 -7.79
CA LEU A 234 -9.45 -4.60 -7.95
C LEU A 234 -8.68 -4.90 -6.66
N TRP A 235 -7.50 -5.48 -6.79
CA TRP A 235 -6.49 -5.53 -5.74
C TRP A 235 -5.22 -4.87 -6.26
N ALA A 236 -4.75 -3.83 -5.57
CA ALA A 236 -3.52 -3.15 -5.91
C ALA A 236 -2.49 -3.29 -4.78
N PHE A 237 -1.23 -3.56 -5.12
CA PHE A 237 -0.14 -3.77 -4.15
C PHE A 237 1.22 -3.25 -4.64
N GLY A 238 2.23 -3.20 -3.75
CA GLY A 238 3.61 -2.75 -4.01
C GLY A 238 4.68 -3.74 -3.51
N HIS A 239 5.74 -3.23 -2.87
CA HIS A 239 6.79 -3.90 -2.09
C HIS A 239 7.75 -4.83 -2.86
N THR A 240 7.27 -5.53 -3.88
CA THR A 240 8.02 -6.61 -4.56
C THR A 240 9.00 -6.12 -5.63
N HIS A 241 9.00 -4.82 -5.91
CA HIS A 241 9.71 -4.13 -7.00
C HIS A 241 9.46 -4.72 -8.40
N PHE A 242 8.36 -5.43 -8.55
CA PHE A 242 7.92 -6.08 -9.78
C PHE A 242 6.53 -5.58 -10.17
N SER A 243 6.46 -4.76 -11.22
CA SER A 243 5.19 -4.26 -11.72
C SER A 243 4.46 -5.36 -12.51
N CYS A 244 3.17 -5.54 -12.24
CA CYS A 244 2.36 -6.55 -12.89
C CYS A 244 0.92 -6.07 -13.11
N GLN A 245 0.26 -6.65 -14.11
CA GLN A 245 -1.18 -6.49 -14.30
C GLN A 245 -1.74 -7.77 -14.87
N TYR A 246 -2.67 -8.39 -14.15
CA TYR A 246 -3.38 -9.57 -14.65
C TYR A 246 -4.80 -9.63 -14.09
N VAL A 247 -5.65 -10.43 -14.73
CA VAL A 247 -6.97 -10.72 -14.21
C VAL A 247 -6.93 -12.11 -13.58
N ASP A 248 -7.31 -12.14 -12.31
CA ASP A 248 -7.60 -13.35 -11.54
C ASP A 248 -9.08 -13.72 -11.84
N GLU A 249 -9.25 -14.80 -12.60
CA GLU A 249 -10.55 -15.30 -13.05
C GLU A 249 -10.71 -16.77 -12.65
N GLU A 250 -11.66 -17.03 -11.75
CA GLU A 250 -11.99 -18.37 -11.25
C GLU A 250 -13.43 -18.36 -10.73
N ASP A 251 -14.25 -19.36 -11.07
CA ASP A 251 -15.63 -19.50 -10.55
C ASP A 251 -16.51 -18.24 -10.65
N GLY A 252 -16.38 -17.51 -11.77
CA GLY A 252 -17.15 -16.27 -12.02
C GLY A 252 -16.61 -15.03 -11.30
N ARG A 253 -15.57 -15.18 -10.48
CA ARG A 253 -14.74 -14.07 -9.98
C ARG A 253 -13.98 -13.45 -11.15
N LYS A 254 -13.91 -12.13 -11.15
CA LYS A 254 -13.11 -11.35 -12.09
C LYS A 254 -12.51 -10.17 -11.34
N LYS A 255 -11.28 -10.34 -10.89
CA LYS A 255 -10.54 -9.35 -10.10
C LYS A 255 -9.32 -8.91 -10.89
N LEU A 256 -9.19 -7.60 -11.11
CA LEU A 256 -7.98 -7.03 -11.65
C LEU A 256 -6.93 -6.97 -10.52
N VAL A 257 -5.76 -7.57 -10.73
CA VAL A 257 -4.63 -7.53 -9.80
C VAL A 257 -3.54 -6.66 -10.42
N VAL A 258 -3.09 -5.64 -9.71
CA VAL A 258 -2.18 -4.61 -10.23
C VAL A 258 -1.07 -4.31 -9.22
N SER A 259 0.15 -4.19 -9.73
CA SER A 259 1.25 -3.53 -9.04
C SER A 259 1.92 -2.56 -10.01
N ASN A 260 2.14 -1.32 -9.59
CA ASN A 260 2.73 -0.26 -10.42
C ASN A 260 3.77 0.51 -9.61
N GLN A 261 4.95 -0.10 -9.55
CA GLN A 261 6.05 0.29 -8.70
C GLN A 261 7.02 1.15 -9.51
N LYS A 262 7.51 2.25 -8.94
CA LYS A 262 8.64 2.97 -9.54
C LYS A 262 9.93 2.18 -9.30
N GLY A 263 10.12 1.68 -8.08
CA GLY A 263 11.40 1.16 -7.61
C GLY A 263 12.41 2.26 -7.35
N TYR A 264 13.66 1.85 -7.09
CA TYR A 264 14.81 2.73 -6.88
C TYR A 264 15.27 3.44 -8.16
#